data_AF-A0A2K9NSH3-F1
#
_entry.id   AF-A0A2K9NSH3-F1
#
_cell.length_a   1.000
_cell.length_b   1.000
_cell.length_c   1.000
_cell.angle_alpha   90.00
_cell.angle_beta   90.00
_cell.angle_gamma   90.00
#
_symmetry.space_group_name_H-M   'P 1'
#
loop_
_entity.id
_entity.type
_entity.pdbx_description
1 polymer ?
#
loop_
_entity_poly.entity_id
_entity_poly.type
_entity_poly.pdbx_seq_one_letter_code
_entity_poly.pdbx_strand_id
1 'polypeptide(L)'
;MSKESIRLNPGDYLLREGEESTEMYYLQSGTLSVFKRKGDKEHQIGSIISGELVGEMSFLDKHPRSASVKAVTECVLVIVPHEKLEATLNGLPKWFTALLHTLLDRLRKANARIKI
;
A
#
# COMPACT_ATOMS: atom_id res chain seq x y z
N MET A 1 -6.64 5.99 22.24
CA MET A 1 -6.31 6.19 20.81
C MET A 1 -7.42 5.54 20.00
N SER A 2 -8.32 6.31 19.39
CA SER A 2 -9.29 5.76 18.46
C SER A 2 -8.51 5.12 17.31
N LYS A 3 -8.69 3.82 17.10
CA LYS A 3 -8.26 3.18 15.85
C LYS A 3 -9.20 3.72 14.79
N GLU A 4 -8.79 4.70 14.02
CA GLU A 4 -9.53 5.03 12.82
C GLU A 4 -9.49 3.82 11.90
N SER A 5 -10.66 3.24 11.68
CA SER A 5 -10.84 2.04 10.88
C SER A 5 -11.68 2.37 9.67
N ILE A 6 -11.24 1.93 8.50
CA ILE A 6 -11.98 2.03 7.25
C ILE A 6 -12.70 0.71 7.02
N ARG A 7 -13.96 0.79 6.56
CA ARG A 7 -14.71 -0.37 6.08
C ARG A 7 -14.98 -0.19 4.59
N LEU A 8 -14.72 -1.23 3.82
CA LEU A 8 -14.94 -1.26 2.37
C LEU A 8 -15.87 -2.43 2.02
N ASN A 9 -16.77 -2.19 1.08
CA ASN A 9 -17.58 -3.23 0.45
C ASN A 9 -16.85 -3.79 -0.78
N PRO A 10 -17.22 -4.99 -1.25
CA PRO A 10 -16.73 -5.51 -2.53
C PRO A 10 -16.90 -4.48 -3.66
N GLY A 11 -15.81 -4.20 -4.38
CA GLY A 11 -15.78 -3.23 -5.47
C GLY A 11 -15.27 -1.83 -5.09
N ASP A 12 -15.22 -1.49 -3.80
CA ASP A 12 -14.71 -0.19 -3.35
C ASP A 12 -13.20 -0.09 -3.54
N TYR A 13 -12.73 1.07 -4.00
CA TYR A 13 -11.30 1.37 -4.08
C TYR A 13 -10.80 1.89 -2.73
N LEU A 14 -9.73 1.28 -2.23
CA LEU A 14 -8.96 1.83 -1.11
C LEU A 14 -7.98 2.89 -1.61
N LEU A 15 -7.28 2.59 -2.71
CA LEU A 15 -6.23 3.42 -3.30
C LEU A 15 -6.41 3.46 -4.81
N ARG A 16 -6.11 4.59 -5.45
CA ARG A 16 -5.97 4.64 -6.91
C ARG A 16 -4.52 4.88 -7.32
N GLU A 17 -4.10 4.19 -8.37
CA GLU A 17 -2.81 4.39 -8.99
C GLU A 17 -2.58 5.88 -9.32
N GLY A 18 -1.41 6.41 -8.96
CA GLY A 18 -1.03 7.80 -9.21
C GLY A 18 -1.55 8.82 -8.20
N GLU A 19 -2.41 8.44 -7.25
CA GLU A 19 -2.83 9.37 -6.18
C GLU A 19 -1.65 9.74 -5.28
N GLU A 20 -1.63 11.02 -4.88
CA GLU A 20 -0.72 11.53 -3.85
C GLU A 20 -1.35 11.29 -2.48
N SER A 21 -0.89 10.26 -1.80
CA SER A 21 -1.28 9.96 -0.42
C SER A 21 -0.15 9.22 0.27
N THR A 22 0.17 9.64 1.48
CA THR A 22 1.20 9.04 2.33
C THR A 22 0.61 8.24 3.47
N GLU A 23 -0.69 7.92 3.44
CA GLU A 23 -1.29 7.01 4.42
C GLU A 23 -0.90 5.56 4.12
N MET A 24 -0.85 4.72 5.15
CA MET A 24 -0.79 3.27 4.97
C MET A 24 -1.87 2.63 5.84
N TYR A 25 -2.24 1.42 5.47
CA TYR A 25 -3.30 0.68 6.13
C TYR A 25 -2.81 -0.72 6.49
N TYR A 26 -3.30 -1.23 7.61
CA TYR A 26 -3.20 -2.64 7.95
C TYR A 26 -4.53 -3.31 7.67
N LEU A 27 -4.54 -4.34 6.81
CA LEU A 27 -5.74 -5.09 6.49
C LEU A 27 -6.08 -6.05 7.64
N GLN A 28 -7.05 -5.66 8.46
CA GLN A 28 -7.47 -6.45 9.63
C GLN A 28 -8.29 -7.67 9.23
N SER A 29 -9.19 -7.52 8.24
CA SER A 29 -9.99 -8.62 7.71
C SER A 29 -10.39 -8.36 6.25
N GLY A 30 -10.56 -9.43 5.47
CA GLY A 30 -11.00 -9.38 4.07
C GLY A 30 -9.89 -9.68 3.06
N THR A 31 -10.16 -9.40 1.79
CA THR A 31 -9.24 -9.58 0.66
C THR A 31 -9.34 -8.40 -0.30
N LEU A 32 -8.19 -7.88 -0.71
CA LEU A 32 -8.06 -6.84 -1.72
C LEU A 32 -7.35 -7.40 -2.96
N SER A 33 -7.63 -6.81 -4.12
CA SER A 33 -6.90 -7.05 -5.36
C SER A 33 -6.13 -5.80 -5.77
N VAL A 34 -4.92 -6.01 -6.28
CA VAL A 34 -4.04 -4.95 -6.78
C VAL A 34 -4.15 -4.89 -8.29
N PHE A 35 -4.40 -3.68 -8.82
CA PHE A 35 -4.59 -3.43 -10.24
C PHE A 35 -3.59 -2.42 -10.77
N LYS A 36 -3.09 -2.65 -11.98
CA LYS A 36 -2.22 -1.73 -12.70
C LYS A 36 -2.86 -1.35 -14.02
N ARG A 37 -2.82 -0.06 -14.36
CA ARG A 37 -3.40 0.46 -15.59
C ARG A 37 -2.42 0.35 -16.76
N LYS A 38 -2.91 -0.12 -17.91
CA LYS A 38 -2.19 -0.10 -19.19
C LYS A 38 -3.13 0.40 -20.29
N GLY A 39 -2.92 1.63 -20.74
CA GLY A 39 -3.90 2.34 -21.58
C GLY A 39 -5.22 2.52 -20.83
N ASP A 40 -6.33 2.08 -21.43
CA ASP A 40 -7.67 2.18 -20.82
C ASP A 40 -8.12 0.93 -20.05
N LYS A 41 -7.23 -0.06 -19.87
CA LYS A 41 -7.56 -1.30 -19.16
C LYS A 41 -6.83 -1.37 -17.81
N GLU A 42 -7.54 -1.86 -16.80
CA GLU A 42 -6.97 -2.28 -15.53
C GLU A 42 -6.69 -3.79 -15.57
N HIS A 43 -5.51 -4.18 -15.11
CA HIS A 43 -5.11 -5.58 -15.02
C HIS A 43 -4.79 -5.93 -13.58
N GLN A 44 -5.34 -7.04 -13.08
CA GLN A 44 -5.02 -7.54 -11.75
C GLN A 44 -3.59 -8.12 -11.75
N ILE A 45 -2.76 -7.62 -10.84
CA ILE A 45 -1.34 -8.01 -10.72
C ILE A 45 -1.01 -8.69 -9.39
N GLY A 46 -1.97 -8.77 -8.47
CA GLY A 46 -1.79 -9.42 -7.18
C GLY A 46 -3.02 -9.35 -6.29
N SER A 47 -2.90 -9.89 -5.09
CA SER A 47 -3.89 -9.88 -4.03
C SER A 47 -3.22 -9.54 -2.71
N ILE A 48 -3.97 -8.92 -1.80
CA ILE A 48 -3.55 -8.63 -0.43
C ILE A 48 -4.57 -9.29 0.50
N ILE A 49 -4.07 -10.06 1.46
CA ILE A 49 -4.85 -10.83 2.43
C ILE A 49 -4.73 -10.24 3.84
N SER A 50 -5.64 -10.65 4.72
CA SER A 50 -5.67 -10.20 6.11
C SER A 50 -4.32 -10.44 6.80
N GLY A 51 -3.83 -9.42 7.52
CA GLY A 51 -2.51 -9.43 8.15
C GLY A 51 -1.44 -8.65 7.39
N GLU A 52 -1.72 -8.20 6.17
CA GLU A 52 -0.76 -7.47 5.34
C GLU A 52 -0.95 -5.94 5.40
N LEU A 53 0.11 -5.22 5.04
CA LEU A 53 0.10 -3.77 4.89
C LEU A 53 -0.28 -3.36 3.46
N VAL A 54 -0.85 -2.17 3.34
CA VAL A 54 -1.23 -1.57 2.06
C VAL A 54 -0.80 -0.12 2.02
N GLY A 55 -0.15 0.28 0.92
CA GLY A 55 0.27 1.67 0.70
C GLY A 55 1.58 2.04 1.40
N GLU A 56 2.28 1.06 1.96
CA GLU A 56 3.56 1.18 2.64
C GLU A 56 4.68 1.72 1.74
N MET A 57 4.63 1.45 0.44
CA MET A 57 5.64 1.96 -0.50
C MET A 57 5.62 3.48 -0.55
N SER A 58 4.47 4.06 -0.91
CA SER A 58 4.26 5.51 -0.98
C SER A 58 4.45 6.20 0.37
N PHE A 59 4.13 5.51 1.46
CA PHE A 59 4.45 5.98 2.80
C PHE A 59 5.97 6.17 2.98
N LEU A 60 6.75 5.14 2.67
CA LEU A 60 8.18 5.08 2.97
C LEU A 60 9.04 5.88 2.00
N ASP A 61 8.65 5.96 0.73
CA ASP A 61 9.42 6.61 -0.33
C ASP A 61 8.84 7.95 -0.81
N LYS A 62 7.65 8.35 -0.32
CA LYS A 62 6.93 9.59 -0.69
C LYS A 62 6.63 9.74 -2.19
N HIS A 63 6.56 8.64 -2.93
CA HIS A 63 6.11 8.63 -4.32
C HIS A 63 4.59 8.37 -4.43
N PRO A 64 3.94 8.76 -5.54
CA PRO A 64 2.54 8.42 -5.79
C PRO A 64 2.27 6.91 -5.73
N ARG A 65 0.99 6.56 -5.50
CA ARG A 65 0.56 5.14 -5.40
C ARG A 65 0.99 4.37 -6.64
N SER A 66 1.67 3.24 -6.41
CA SER A 66 2.21 2.40 -7.48
C SER A 66 1.16 1.61 -8.25
N ALA A 67 -0.03 1.42 -7.68
CA ALA A 67 -1.11 0.63 -8.23
C ALA A 67 -2.44 1.02 -7.55
N SER A 68 -3.56 0.68 -8.19
CA SER A 68 -4.88 0.76 -7.57
C SER A 68 -5.10 -0.46 -6.68
N VAL A 69 -5.86 -0.30 -5.60
CA VAL A 69 -6.23 -1.40 -4.70
C VAL A 69 -7.74 -1.37 -4.48
N LYS A 70 -8.40 -2.50 -4.71
CA LYS A 70 -9.86 -2.64 -4.66
C LYS A 70 -10.26 -3.80 -3.78
N ALA A 71 -11.32 -3.63 -2.99
CA ALA A 71 -11.88 -4.68 -2.17
C ALA A 71 -12.56 -5.77 -3.01
N VAL A 72 -12.28 -7.02 -2.70
CA VAL A 72 -12.91 -8.21 -3.32
C VAL A 72 -13.97 -8.78 -2.40
N THR A 73 -13.75 -8.70 -1.10
CA THR A 73 -14.73 -9.02 -0.04
C THR A 73 -15.03 -7.76 0.77
N GLU A 74 -15.95 -7.85 1.73
CA GLU A 74 -15.98 -6.86 2.80
C GLU A 74 -14.62 -6.82 3.50
N CYS A 75 -14.10 -5.61 3.71
CA CYS A 75 -12.78 -5.40 4.30
C CYS A 75 -12.85 -4.43 5.48
N VAL A 76 -12.03 -4.70 6.50
CA VAL A 76 -11.78 -3.78 7.61
C VAL A 76 -10.30 -3.47 7.62
N LEU A 77 -9.97 -2.18 7.57
CA LEU A 77 -8.60 -1.71 7.59
C LEU A 77 -8.39 -0.78 8.78
N VAL A 78 -7.19 -0.83 9.36
CA VAL A 78 -6.76 0.12 10.38
C VAL A 78 -5.80 1.10 9.74
N ILE A 79 -6.08 2.40 9.89
CA ILE A 79 -5.18 3.46 9.45
C ILE A 79 -3.97 3.47 10.38
N VAL A 80 -2.76 3.46 9.80
CA VAL A 80 -1.52 3.58 10.57
C VAL A 80 -1.05 5.05 10.52
N PRO A 81 -1.05 5.78 11.65
CA PRO A 81 -0.72 7.20 11.67
C PRO A 81 0.72 7.47 11.23
N HIS A 82 0.89 8.46 10.35
CA HIS A 82 2.17 8.83 9.76
C HIS A 82 3.22 9.25 10.80
N GLU A 83 2.83 10.11 11.74
CA GLU A 83 3.73 10.63 12.78
C GLU A 83 4.36 9.52 13.63
N LYS A 84 3.57 8.48 13.96
CA LYS A 84 4.03 7.38 14.81
C LYS A 84 5.06 6.50 14.08
N LEU A 85 4.89 6.30 12.78
CA LEU A 85 5.86 5.51 12.01
C LEU A 85 7.10 6.34 11.66
N GLU A 86 7.00 7.63 11.32
CA GLU A 86 8.18 8.48 11.11
C GLU A 86 9.08 8.53 12.35
N ALA A 87 8.50 8.68 13.55
CA ALA A 87 9.26 8.62 14.80
C ALA A 87 9.97 7.26 14.98
N THR A 88 9.31 6.17 14.60
CA THR A 88 9.88 4.82 14.66
C THR A 88 11.05 4.67 13.67
N LEU A 89 10.87 5.14 12.42
CA LEU A 89 11.89 5.07 11.37
C LEU A 89 13.13 5.90 11.73
N ASN A 90 12.94 7.07 12.35
CA ASN A 90 14.03 7.92 12.82
C ASN A 90 14.87 7.27 13.95
N GLY A 91 14.28 6.32 14.69
CA GLY A 91 14.98 5.55 15.72
C GLY A 91 15.77 4.35 15.18
N LEU A 92 15.62 4.00 13.90
CA LEU A 92 16.30 2.83 13.33
C LEU A 92 17.76 3.15 12.95
N PRO A 93 18.66 2.15 13.02
CA PRO A 93 20.03 2.31 12.51
C PRO A 93 20.04 2.70 11.04
N LYS A 94 20.92 3.64 10.65
CA LYS A 94 20.99 4.16 9.26
C LYS A 94 21.11 3.09 8.19
N TRP A 95 21.85 2.01 8.45
CA TRP A 95 22.03 0.90 7.51
C TRP A 95 20.72 0.15 7.26
N PHE A 96 19.83 0.07 8.25
CA PHE A 96 18.54 -0.59 8.13
C PHE A 96 17.57 0.25 7.29
N THR A 97 17.55 1.57 7.51
CA THR A 97 16.81 2.51 6.66
C THR A 97 17.30 2.45 5.21
N ALA A 98 18.62 2.40 4.99
CA ALA A 98 19.19 2.23 3.65
C ALA A 98 18.79 0.90 2.99
N LEU A 99 18.76 -0.19 3.75
CA LEU A 99 18.29 -1.50 3.28
C LEU A 99 16.80 -1.44 2.88
N LEU A 100 15.94 -0.86 3.72
CA LEU A 100 14.51 -0.69 3.44
C LEU A 100 14.29 0.08 2.13
N HIS A 101 14.92 1.24 1.97
CA HIS A 101 14.79 2.01 0.72
C HIS A 101 15.31 1.25 -0.51
N THR A 102 16.40 0.50 -0.37
CA THR A 102 16.95 -0.31 -1.47
C THR A 102 15.97 -1.41 -1.89
N LEU A 103 15.35 -2.10 -0.94
CA LEU A 103 14.38 -3.15 -1.22
C LEU A 103 13.10 -2.58 -1.84
N LEU A 104 12.60 -1.45 -1.34
CA LEU A 104 11.43 -0.77 -1.89
C LEU A 104 11.64 -0.31 -3.33
N ASP A 105 12.77 0.31 -3.63
CA ASP A 105 13.11 0.74 -4.99
C ASP A 105 13.19 -0.46 -5.96
N ARG A 106 13.80 -1.57 -5.52
CA ARG A 106 13.85 -2.82 -6.29
C ARG A 106 12.46 -3.40 -6.53
N LEU A 107 11.62 -3.44 -5.51
CA LEU A 107 10.24 -3.92 -5.62
C LEU A 107 9.43 -3.06 -6.60
N ARG A 108 9.57 -1.73 -6.52
CA ARG A 108 8.91 -0.79 -7.45
C ARG A 108 9.34 -1.04 -8.89
N LYS A 109 10.65 -1.21 -9.12
CA LYS A 109 11.20 -1.54 -10.44
C LYS A 109 10.73 -2.89 -10.95
N ALA A 110 10.61 -3.89 -10.08
CA ALA A 110 10.07 -5.20 -10.43
C ALA A 110 8.58 -5.09 -10.83
N ASN A 111 7.78 -4.39 -10.04
CA ASN A 111 6.35 -4.19 -10.31
C ASN A 111 6.10 -3.39 -11.59
N ALA A 112 6.96 -2.41 -11.91
CA ALA A 112 6.88 -1.64 -13.17
C ALA A 112 7.19 -2.49 -14.42
N ARG A 113 7.86 -3.64 -14.27
CA ARG A 113 8.20 -4.56 -15.37
C ARG A 113 7.18 -5.67 -15.57
N ILE A 114 6.13 -5.74 -14.75
CA ILE A 114 5.05 -6.71 -14.93
C ILE A 114 4.44 -6.46 -16.32
N LYS A 115 4.66 -7.41 -17.22
CA LYS A 115 4.08 -7.38 -18.57
C LYS A 115 2.63 -7.80 -18.47
N ILE A 116 1.75 -6.80 -18.45
CA ILE A 116 0.29 -6.93 -18.59
C ILE A 116 -0.15 -6.70 -20.03
#